data_AF-A0A6V7KXW0-F1
#
_entry.id   AF-A0A6V7KXW0-F1
#
_cell.length_a   1.000
_cell.length_b   1.000
_cell.length_c   1.000
_cell.angle_alpha   90.00
_cell.angle_beta   90.00
_cell.angle_gamma   90.00
#
_symmetry.space_group_name_H-M   'P 1'
#
loop_
_entity.id
_entity.type
_entity.pdbx_description
1 polymer ?
#
loop_
_entity_poly.entity_id
_entity_poly.type
_entity_poly.pdbx_seq_one_letter_code
_entity_poly.pdbx_strand_id
1 'polypeptide(L)'
;NSNHWSTGWIDWNFALNTAGGPNWQGNFVESTIIVNSEQDEFYKQPTFHALAHFSKFVPRGSRRVHLSHHDIVESVAFLTPDNEIVVVLFNP
;
A
#
# COMPACT_ATOMS: atom_id res chain seq x y z
N ASN A 1 -8.98 -6.06 2.83
CA ASN A 1 -8.89 -6.83 1.56
C ASN A 1 -8.16 -8.16 1.70
N SER A 2 -6.93 -8.20 2.20
CA SER A 2 -6.16 -9.46 2.31
C SER A 2 -6.79 -10.50 3.27
N ASN A 3 -7.59 -10.04 4.24
CA ASN A 3 -8.41 -10.91 5.10
C ASN A 3 -9.65 -11.48 4.39
N HIS A 4 -9.95 -11.03 3.17
CA HIS A 4 -11.11 -11.42 2.36
C HIS A 4 -10.67 -12.03 1.01
N TRP A 5 -9.65 -12.89 1.03
CA TRP A 5 -9.21 -13.72 -0.10
C TRP A 5 -8.64 -13.00 -1.33
N SER A 6 -8.39 -11.69 -1.23
CA SER A 6 -7.64 -10.97 -2.25
C SER A 6 -6.18 -11.46 -2.30
N THR A 7 -5.68 -11.75 -3.50
CA THR A 7 -4.32 -12.28 -3.74
C THR A 7 -3.31 -11.20 -4.13
N GLY A 8 -3.76 -9.96 -4.30
CA GLY A 8 -2.93 -8.84 -4.70
C GLY A 8 -3.71 -7.53 -4.69
N TRP A 9 -2.98 -6.43 -4.63
CA TRP A 9 -3.53 -5.08 -4.66
C TRP A 9 -2.63 -4.21 -5.53
N ILE A 10 -3.23 -3.38 -6.38
CA ILE A 10 -2.53 -2.53 -7.34
C ILE A 10 -3.09 -1.12 -7.16
N ASP A 11 -2.19 -0.15 -6.90
CA ASP A 11 -2.56 1.26 -6.83
C ASP A 11 -2.93 1.81 -8.21
N TRP A 12 -3.62 2.95 -8.26
CA TRP A 12 -4.08 3.51 -9.51
C TRP A 12 -2.97 4.26 -10.26
N ASN A 13 -2.68 5.51 -9.87
CA ASN A 13 -1.60 6.28 -10.45
C ASN A 13 -0.37 6.16 -9.58
N PHE A 14 0.77 5.75 -10.17
CA PHE A 14 2.02 5.63 -9.43
C PHE A 14 2.57 6.99 -8.97
N ALA A 15 2.40 8.04 -9.77
CA ALA A 15 2.74 9.40 -9.42
C ALA A 15 1.82 10.39 -10.15
N LEU A 16 1.50 11.52 -9.52
CA LEU A 16 0.77 12.65 -10.12
C LEU A 16 1.45 13.96 -9.76
N ASN A 17 1.11 15.04 -10.45
CA ASN A 17 1.60 16.38 -10.08
C ASN A 17 0.90 16.92 -8.81
N THR A 18 1.33 18.07 -8.32
CA THR A 18 0.77 18.74 -7.12
C THR A 18 -0.72 19.07 -7.20
N ALA A 19 -1.32 19.06 -8.40
CA ALA A 19 -2.74 19.26 -8.63
C ALA A 19 -3.53 17.95 -8.82
N GLY A 20 -2.89 16.78 -8.72
CA GLY A 20 -3.55 15.48 -8.91
C GLY A 20 -3.81 15.10 -10.37
N GLY A 21 -3.01 15.62 -11.30
CA GLY A 21 -3.11 15.36 -12.73
C GLY A 21 -1.77 15.01 -13.39
N PRO A 22 -1.66 15.13 -14.73
CA PRO A 22 -2.66 15.68 -15.66
C PRO A 22 -3.82 14.72 -15.93
N ASN A 23 -5.03 15.27 -16.07
CA ASN A 23 -6.21 14.52 -16.49
C ASN A 23 -7.00 15.36 -17.50
N TRP A 24 -7.25 14.83 -18.70
CA TRP A 24 -7.87 15.56 -19.80
C TRP A 24 -9.32 16.01 -19.52
N GLN A 25 -10.03 15.28 -18.65
CA GLN A 25 -11.41 15.55 -18.29
C GLN A 25 -11.51 16.38 -17.00
N GLY A 26 -10.38 16.75 -16.39
CA GLY A 26 -10.33 17.46 -15.10
C GLY A 26 -10.64 16.57 -13.89
N ASN A 27 -10.59 15.24 -14.04
CA ASN A 27 -10.80 14.30 -12.94
C ASN A 27 -9.51 14.10 -12.14
N PHE A 28 -9.20 15.07 -11.28
CA PHE A 28 -8.00 15.03 -10.45
C PHE A 28 -8.18 14.16 -9.22
N VAL A 29 -7.16 13.38 -8.90
CA VAL A 29 -7.14 12.46 -7.76
C VAL A 29 -5.78 12.52 -7.07
N GLU A 30 -5.70 11.99 -5.86
CA GLU A 30 -4.42 11.83 -5.17
C GLU A 30 -3.63 10.62 -5.72
N SER A 31 -2.32 10.61 -5.50
CA SER A 31 -1.42 9.50 -5.77
C SER A 31 -0.47 9.30 -4.59
N THR A 32 0.09 8.10 -4.47
CA THR A 32 1.09 7.76 -3.45
C THR A 32 2.39 8.57 -3.58
N ILE A 33 2.69 9.06 -4.78
CA ILE A 33 3.81 9.97 -5.03
C ILE A 33 3.29 11.24 -5.70
N ILE A 34 3.63 12.39 -5.12
CA ILE A 34 3.34 13.70 -5.72
C ILE A 34 4.65 14.29 -6.24
N VAL A 35 4.70 14.65 -7.52
CA VAL A 35 5.88 15.22 -8.18
C VAL A 35 5.73 16.72 -8.32
N ASN A 36 6.72 17.47 -7.84
CA ASN A 36 6.85 18.90 -8.02
C ASN A 36 7.98 19.18 -9.01
N SER A 37 7.63 19.32 -10.29
CA SER A 37 8.60 19.54 -11.37
C SER A 37 9.27 20.91 -11.34
N GLU A 38 8.67 21.92 -10.67
CA GLU A 38 9.25 23.27 -10.59
C GLU A 38 10.49 23.31 -9.69
N GLN A 39 10.55 22.41 -8.71
CA GLN A 39 11.63 22.33 -7.71
C GLN A 39 12.46 21.05 -7.84
N ASP A 40 12.20 20.23 -8.87
CA ASP A 40 12.85 18.91 -9.09
C ASP A 40 12.78 17.99 -7.86
N GLU A 41 11.60 17.93 -7.23
CA GLU A 41 11.38 17.14 -6.02
C GLU A 41 10.10 16.30 -6.09
N PHE A 42 9.97 15.36 -5.16
CA PHE A 42 8.76 14.56 -5.01
C PHE A 42 8.49 14.24 -3.54
N TYR A 43 7.21 14.08 -3.23
CA TYR A 43 6.73 13.77 -1.89
C TYR A 43 6.19 12.34 -1.86
N LYS A 44 6.59 11.59 -0.83
CA LYS A 44 6.03 10.28 -0.52
C LYS A 44 4.88 10.47 0.45
N GLN A 45 3.66 10.22 0.01
CA GLN A 45 2.48 10.39 0.84
C GLN A 45 2.39 9.29 1.91
N PRO A 46 1.58 9.46 2.98
CA PRO A 46 1.34 8.40 3.96
C PRO A 46 0.88 7.08 3.32
N THR A 47 0.12 7.15 2.22
CA THR A 47 -0.32 5.99 1.43
C THR A 47 0.86 5.20 0.81
N PHE A 48 1.95 5.87 0.41
CA PHE A 48 3.18 5.19 -0.03
C PHE A 48 3.74 4.30 1.06
N HIS A 49 3.79 4.82 2.30
CA HIS A 49 4.31 4.08 3.45
C HIS A 49 3.37 2.93 3.84
N ALA A 50 2.05 3.16 3.81
CA ALA A 50 1.05 2.13 4.05
C ALA A 50 1.19 0.96 3.05
N LEU A 51 1.37 1.25 1.76
CA LEU A 51 1.64 0.21 0.75
C LEU A 51 2.97 -0.48 0.97
N ALA A 52 4.01 0.25 1.38
CA ALA A 52 5.32 -0.30 1.66
C ALA A 52 5.31 -1.32 2.82
N HIS A 53 4.42 -1.18 3.81
CA HIS A 53 4.24 -2.19 4.87
C HIS A 53 3.84 -3.58 4.31
N PHE A 54 3.20 -3.62 3.14
CA PHE A 54 2.88 -4.87 2.45
C PHE A 54 3.93 -5.19 1.39
N SER A 55 4.14 -4.30 0.42
CA SER A 55 4.92 -4.59 -0.79
C SER A 55 6.39 -4.90 -0.51
N LYS A 56 6.98 -4.33 0.54
CA LYS A 56 8.37 -4.55 0.92
C LYS A 56 8.58 -5.87 1.66
N PHE A 57 7.60 -6.31 2.44
CA PHE A 57 7.76 -7.40 3.41
C PHE A 57 6.97 -8.66 3.04
N VAL A 58 6.00 -8.57 2.13
CA VAL A 58 5.18 -9.70 1.69
C VAL A 58 5.52 -10.01 0.22
N PRO A 59 6.60 -10.77 -0.04
CA PRO A 59 7.02 -11.10 -1.41
C PRO A 59 6.00 -12.00 -2.11
N ARG A 60 6.10 -12.07 -3.45
CA ARG A 60 5.28 -12.97 -4.26
C ARG A 60 5.43 -14.42 -3.78
N GLY A 61 4.32 -15.15 -3.72
CA GLY A 61 4.27 -16.52 -3.21
C GLY A 61 4.05 -16.64 -1.70
N SER A 62 4.03 -15.53 -0.96
CA SER A 62 3.61 -15.54 0.45
C SER A 62 2.16 -16.02 0.58
N ARG A 63 1.87 -16.82 1.61
CA ARG A 63 0.51 -17.27 1.93
C ARG A 63 -0.02 -16.57 3.17
N ARG A 64 -1.27 -16.12 3.14
CA ARG A 64 -1.95 -15.65 4.35
C ARG A 64 -2.14 -16.83 5.32
N VAL A 65 -1.80 -16.65 6.58
CA VAL A 65 -2.01 -17.63 7.65
C VAL A 65 -3.06 -17.17 8.64
N HIS A 66 -3.58 -18.07 9.46
CA HIS A 66 -4.53 -17.71 10.51
C HIS A 66 -3.83 -16.86 11.58
N LEU A 67 -4.54 -15.86 12.08
CA LEU A 67 -4.12 -14.98 13.17
C LEU A 67 -5.33 -14.75 14.08
N SER A 68 -5.13 -14.84 15.39
CA SER A 68 -6.16 -14.50 16.37
C SER A 68 -6.44 -13.01 16.33
N HIS A 69 -7.72 -12.65 16.24
CA HIS A 69 -8.16 -11.26 16.07
C HIS A 69 -8.12 -10.48 17.38
N HIS A 70 -7.93 -9.16 17.28
CA HIS A 70 -8.13 -8.20 18.37
C HIS A 70 -9.07 -7.09 17.90
N ASP A 71 -10.08 -6.73 18.71
CA ASP A 71 -11.21 -5.90 18.24
C ASP A 71 -10.83 -4.47 17.85
N ILE A 72 -9.71 -3.96 18.36
CA ILE A 72 -9.26 -2.57 18.18
C ILE A 72 -8.18 -2.45 17.10
N VAL A 73 -7.46 -3.53 16.80
CA VAL A 73 -6.28 -3.48 15.91
C VAL A 73 -6.53 -4.41 14.74
N GLU A 74 -6.63 -3.83 13.55
CA GLU A 74 -6.69 -4.61 12.32
C GLU A 74 -5.35 -5.28 12.08
N SER A 75 -5.38 -6.57 11.71
CA SER A 75 -4.17 -7.35 11.57
C SER A 75 -4.28 -8.42 10.51
N VAL A 76 -3.14 -8.78 9.93
CA VAL A 76 -3.00 -9.89 8.99
C VAL A 76 -1.60 -10.48 9.07
N ALA A 77 -1.49 -11.80 8.97
CA ALA A 77 -0.24 -12.53 9.00
C ALA A 77 0.00 -13.30 7.70
N PHE A 78 1.26 -13.35 7.27
CA PHE A 78 1.72 -14.06 6.08
C PHE A 78 2.91 -14.97 6.43
N LEU A 79 2.97 -16.14 5.80
CA LEU A 79 4.17 -16.98 5.74
C LEU A 79 4.84 -16.75 4.37
N THR A 80 6.07 -16.26 4.38
CA THR A 80 6.85 -16.00 3.15
C THR A 80 7.43 -17.29 2.56
N PRO A 81 7.87 -17.29 1.29
CA PRO A 81 8.57 -18.42 0.70
C PRO A 81 9.85 -18.82 1.44
N ASP A 82 10.47 -17.87 2.15
CA ASP A 82 11.69 -18.06 2.94
C ASP A 82 11.40 -18.57 4.37
N ASN A 83 10.15 -18.99 4.65
CA ASN A 83 9.66 -19.47 5.94
C ASN A 83 9.65 -18.42 7.07
N GLU A 84 9.56 -17.13 6.73
CA GLU A 84 9.40 -16.06 7.70
C GLU A 84 7.91 -15.74 7.94
N ILE A 85 7.57 -15.35 9.17
CA ILE A 85 6.23 -14.85 9.50
C ILE A 85 6.26 -13.33 9.52
N VAL A 86 5.42 -12.71 8.68
CA VAL A 86 5.25 -11.26 8.59
C VAL A 86 3.87 -10.91 9.09
N VAL A 87 3.78 -10.03 10.07
CA VAL A 87 2.51 -9.53 10.63
C VAL A 87 2.41 -8.04 10.35
N VAL A 88 1.33 -7.62 9.70
CA VAL A 88 1.00 -6.21 9.51
C VAL A 88 -0.11 -5.83 10.48
N LEU A 89 0.10 -4.77 11.25
CA LEU A 89 -0.82 -4.25 12.24
C LEU A 89 -1.22 -2.83 11.85
N PHE A 90 -2.51 -2.51 11.98
CA PHE A 90 -3.06 -1.19 11.73
C PHE A 90 -3.99 -0.81 12.88
N ASN A 91 -3.68 0.30 13.55
CA ASN A 91 -4.54 0.90 14.57
C ASN A 91 -5.18 2.15 13.93
N PRO A 92 -6.50 2.13 13.62
CA PRO A 92 -7.19 3.20 12.91
C PRO A 92 -7.22 4.54 13.64
#